data_AF-A0A348NSL4-F1
#
_entry.id   AF-A0A348NSL4-F1
#
_cell.length_a   1.000
_cell.length_b   1.000
_cell.length_c   1.000
_cell.angle_alpha   90.00
_cell.angle_beta   90.00
_cell.angle_gamma   90.00
#
_symmetry.space_group_name_H-M   'P 1'
#
loop_
_entity.id
_entity.type
_entity.pdbx_description
1 polymer ?
#
loop_
_entity_poly.entity_id
_entity_poly.type
_entity_poly.pdbx_seq_one_letter_code
_entity_poly.pdbx_strand_id
1 'polypeptide(L)'
;AAVVVPIVGAVAAFQVGAGTGSRFETMTDAQWTDLSLLSPVREWVLLGEVAFWAGTVLGVWAIVQGIVAAVKGRGRGTGIAAIVVGVVALFLFGTVVYAGAVAGVVIGA
;
A
#
# COMPACT_ATOMS: atom_id res chain seq x y z
N ALA A 1 -4.79 8.75 6.43
CA ALA A 1 -4.63 7.62 5.49
C ALA A 1 -3.77 7.97 4.29
N ALA A 2 -4.19 8.92 3.45
CA ALA A 2 -3.60 9.22 2.12
C ALA A 2 -2.09 9.52 2.05
N VAL A 3 -1.41 9.78 3.18
CA VAL A 3 0.04 10.04 3.23
C VAL A 3 0.75 9.00 4.09
N VAL A 4 0.33 8.86 5.36
CA VAL A 4 0.97 7.95 6.32
C VAL A 4 0.93 6.50 5.85
N VAL A 5 -0.23 6.04 5.35
CA VAL A 5 -0.39 4.64 4.97
C VAL A 5 0.47 4.26 3.76
N PRO A 6 0.50 5.05 2.66
CA PRO A 6 1.45 4.84 1.57
C PRO A 6 2.91 4.81 2.01
N ILE A 7 3.33 5.70 2.93
CA ILE A 7 4.71 5.71 3.44
C ILE A 7 5.03 4.42 4.17
N VAL A 8 4.17 4.00 5.11
CA VAL A 8 4.37 2.75 5.86
C VAL A 8 4.39 1.55 4.92
N GLY A 9 3.46 1.50 3.95
CA GLY A 9 3.43 0.45 2.94
C GLY A 9 4.69 0.42 2.08
N ALA A 10 5.23 1.57 1.68
CA ALA A 10 6.44 1.65 0.87
C ALA A 10 7.70 1.26 1.65
N VAL A 11 7.79 1.64 2.93
CA VAL A 11 8.89 1.17 3.80
C VAL A 11 8.82 -0.35 3.96
N ALA A 12 7.64 -0.89 4.21
CA ALA A 12 7.46 -2.34 4.28
C ALA A 12 7.87 -3.03 2.97
N ALA A 13 7.38 -2.53 1.84
CA ALA A 13 7.68 -3.09 0.52
C ALA A 13 9.17 -2.99 0.15
N PHE A 14 9.82 -1.89 0.52
CA PHE A 14 11.27 -1.72 0.39
C PHE A 14 12.03 -2.81 1.15
N GLN A 15 11.67 -3.05 2.41
CA GLN A 15 12.33 -4.05 3.25
C GLN A 15 12.08 -5.48 2.76
N VAL A 16 10.88 -5.75 2.22
CA VAL A 16 10.59 -7.02 1.53
C VAL A 16 11.53 -7.17 0.33
N GLY A 17 11.58 -6.18 -0.57
CA GLY A 17 12.41 -6.21 -1.77
C GLY A 17 13.91 -6.37 -1.46
N ALA A 18 14.42 -5.60 -0.49
CA ALA A 18 15.81 -5.66 -0.06
C ALA A 18 16.15 -7.01 0.61
N GLY A 19 15.21 -7.57 1.37
CA GLY A 19 15.40 -8.85 2.04
C GLY A 19 15.28 -10.07 1.12
N THR A 20 14.63 -9.94 -0.05
CA THR A 20 14.44 -11.04 -1.02
C THR A 20 15.20 -10.89 -2.33
N GLY A 21 15.77 -9.70 -2.63
CA GLY A 21 16.43 -9.37 -3.90
C GLY A 21 17.42 -10.42 -4.40
N SER A 22 18.43 -10.75 -3.61
CA SER A 22 19.45 -11.75 -3.94
C SER A 22 18.91 -13.16 -4.19
N ARG A 23 17.71 -13.49 -3.68
CA ARG A 23 17.09 -14.80 -3.93
C ARG A 23 16.46 -14.86 -5.32
N PHE A 24 15.92 -13.76 -5.81
CA PHE A 24 15.28 -13.69 -7.12
C PHE A 24 16.23 -14.04 -8.27
N GLU A 25 17.53 -13.80 -8.13
CA GLU A 25 18.55 -14.15 -9.14
C GLU A 25 18.77 -15.66 -9.30
N THR A 26 18.45 -16.44 -8.26
CA THR A 26 18.72 -17.89 -8.21
C THR A 26 17.44 -18.71 -8.31
N MET A 27 16.28 -18.07 -8.41
CA MET A 27 14.97 -18.72 -8.41
C MET A 27 14.56 -19.16 -9.82
N THR A 28 14.04 -20.36 -9.91
CA THR A 28 13.35 -20.88 -11.10
C THR A 28 11.91 -20.38 -11.15
N ASP A 29 11.29 -20.36 -12.33
CA ASP A 29 9.89 -19.94 -12.54
C ASP A 29 8.90 -20.65 -11.60
N ALA A 30 9.16 -21.92 -11.27
CA ALA A 30 8.32 -22.71 -10.37
C ALA A 30 8.37 -22.24 -8.90
N GLN A 31 9.44 -21.56 -8.48
CA GLN A 31 9.63 -21.10 -7.11
C GLN A 31 8.97 -19.74 -6.84
N TRP A 32 8.58 -18.99 -7.89
CA TRP A 32 7.91 -17.70 -7.74
C TRP A 32 6.49 -17.79 -7.17
N THR A 33 5.86 -18.96 -7.26
CA THR A 33 4.53 -19.21 -6.68
C THR A 33 4.59 -19.73 -5.24
N ASP A 34 5.78 -20.06 -4.74
CA ASP A 34 5.95 -20.55 -3.37
C ASP A 34 6.11 -19.38 -2.39
N LEU A 35 5.03 -19.10 -1.66
CA LEU A 35 5.00 -18.04 -0.63
C LEU A 35 6.01 -18.27 0.50
N SER A 36 6.60 -19.45 0.63
CA SER A 36 7.67 -19.71 1.60
C SER A 36 8.87 -18.77 1.41
N LEU A 37 9.08 -18.24 0.19
CA LEU A 37 10.12 -17.25 -0.14
C LEU A 37 10.00 -15.97 0.71
N LEU A 38 8.79 -15.62 1.14
CA LEU A 38 8.51 -14.43 1.94
C LEU A 38 8.66 -14.69 3.45
N SER A 39 8.85 -15.94 3.88
CA SER A 39 8.98 -16.30 5.30
C SER A 39 10.05 -15.46 6.04
N PRO A 40 11.24 -15.20 5.46
CA PRO A 40 12.27 -14.40 6.13
C PRO A 40 11.89 -12.92 6.33
N VAL A 41 11.00 -12.38 5.47
CA VAL A 41 10.54 -10.98 5.49
C VAL A 41 9.08 -10.86 5.91
N ARG A 42 8.53 -11.92 6.50
CA ARG A 42 7.09 -12.06 6.79
C ARG A 42 6.54 -10.92 7.64
N GLU A 43 7.31 -10.42 8.60
CA GLU A 43 6.89 -9.30 9.45
C GLU A 43 6.67 -8.02 8.64
N TRP A 44 7.51 -7.76 7.64
CA TRP A 44 7.35 -6.63 6.72
C TRP A 44 6.17 -6.83 5.78
N VAL A 45 5.95 -8.05 5.29
CA VAL A 45 4.75 -8.38 4.49
C VAL A 45 3.48 -8.11 5.29
N LEU A 46 3.42 -8.59 6.53
CA LEU A 46 2.28 -8.35 7.42
C LEU A 46 2.07 -6.87 7.73
N LEU A 47 3.16 -6.10 7.93
CA LEU A 47 3.05 -4.66 8.11
C LEU A 47 2.46 -3.98 6.87
N GLY A 48 2.90 -4.39 5.67
CA GLY A 48 2.35 -3.93 4.41
C GLY A 48 0.87 -4.26 4.26
N GLU A 49 0.46 -5.47 4.62
CA GLU A 49 -0.95 -5.89 4.63
C GLU A 49 -1.79 -5.09 5.62
N VAL A 50 -1.31 -4.90 6.85
CA VAL A 50 -2.00 -4.08 7.87
C VAL A 50 -2.14 -2.64 7.38
N ALA A 51 -1.08 -2.07 6.78
CA ALA A 51 -1.14 -0.74 6.19
C ALA A 51 -2.19 -0.69 5.08
N PHE A 52 -2.19 -1.64 4.14
CA PHE A 52 -3.17 -1.73 3.07
C PHE A 52 -4.61 -1.80 3.60
N TRP A 53 -4.89 -2.69 4.55
CA TRP A 53 -6.23 -2.84 5.10
C TRP A 53 -6.68 -1.64 5.92
N ALA A 54 -5.81 -1.08 6.77
CA ALA A 54 -6.11 0.15 7.51
C ALA A 54 -6.36 1.32 6.57
N GLY A 55 -5.55 1.47 5.52
CA GLY A 55 -5.75 2.46 4.46
C GLY A 55 -7.08 2.31 3.75
N THR A 56 -7.44 1.08 3.39
CA THR A 56 -8.72 0.76 2.73
C THR A 56 -9.90 1.14 3.60
N VAL A 57 -9.92 0.71 4.86
CA VAL A 57 -10.99 1.06 5.81
C VAL A 57 -11.13 2.58 5.95
N LEU A 58 -10.01 3.29 6.13
CA LEU A 58 -10.02 4.74 6.27
C LEU A 58 -10.42 5.47 4.97
N GLY A 59 -10.03 4.96 3.81
CA GLY A 59 -10.41 5.50 2.51
C GLY A 59 -11.89 5.35 2.23
N VAL A 60 -12.44 4.16 2.47
CA VAL A 60 -13.89 3.90 2.40
C VAL A 60 -14.65 4.80 3.37
N TRP A 61 -14.16 4.93 4.60
CA TRP A 61 -14.77 5.84 5.58
C TRP A 61 -14.79 7.30 5.08
N ALA A 62 -13.69 7.79 4.50
CA ALA A 62 -13.63 9.14 3.93
C ALA A 62 -14.65 9.34 2.81
N ILE A 63 -14.82 8.36 1.92
CA ILE A 63 -15.83 8.39 0.85
C ILE A 63 -17.23 8.47 1.45
N VAL A 64 -17.54 7.64 2.45
CA VAL A 64 -18.85 7.65 3.15
C VAL A 64 -19.12 9.02 3.77
N GLN A 65 -18.16 9.59 4.51
CA GLN A 65 -18.32 10.92 5.10
C GLN A 65 -18.50 12.01 4.04
N GLY A 66 -17.78 11.90 2.92
CA GLY A 66 -17.92 12.83 1.80
C GLY A 66 -19.31 12.79 1.16
N ILE A 67 -19.86 11.60 0.95
CA ILE A 67 -21.23 11.40 0.45
C ILE A 67 -22.24 12.00 1.44
N VAL A 68 -22.11 11.69 2.73
CA VAL A 68 -23.01 12.20 3.77
C VAL A 68 -22.99 13.73 3.83
N ALA A 69 -21.81 14.36 3.73
CA ALA A 69 -21.67 15.82 3.71
C ALA A 69 -22.31 16.45 2.45
N ALA A 70 -22.11 15.83 1.29
CA ALA A 70 -22.70 16.28 0.03
C ALA A 70 -24.23 16.19 0.05
N VAL A 71 -24.79 15.07 0.55
CA VAL A 71 -26.25 14.85 0.66
C VAL A 71 -26.88 15.82 1.66
N LYS A 72 -26.23 16.05 2.82
CA LYS A 72 -26.76 16.96 3.86
C LYS A 72 -26.57 18.45 3.55
N GLY A 73 -25.94 18.80 2.42
CA GLY A 73 -25.65 20.19 2.04
C GLY A 73 -24.67 20.90 2.98
N ARG A 74 -23.93 20.16 3.83
CA ARG A 74 -23.09 20.71 4.90
C ARG A 74 -21.62 20.81 4.47
N GLY A 75 -21.33 21.71 3.53
CA GLY A 75 -19.99 21.86 2.97
C GLY A 75 -19.76 20.90 1.80
N ARG A 76 -20.47 21.14 0.69
CA ARG A 76 -20.40 20.27 -0.52
C ARG A 76 -18.97 20.17 -1.07
N GLY A 77 -18.19 21.24 -1.00
CA GLY A 77 -16.79 21.26 -1.45
C GLY A 77 -15.89 20.32 -0.65
N THR A 78 -15.99 20.33 0.68
CA THR A 78 -15.23 19.40 1.54
C THR A 78 -15.70 17.96 1.39
N GLY A 79 -17.01 17.75 1.16
CA GLY A 79 -17.57 16.43 0.87
C GLY A 79 -17.01 15.81 -0.42
N ILE A 80 -16.99 16.58 -1.52
CA ILE A 80 -16.41 16.13 -2.79
C ILE A 80 -14.90 15.89 -2.64
N ALA A 81 -14.18 16.79 -1.98
CA ALA A 81 -12.75 16.61 -1.73
C ALA A 81 -12.46 15.31 -0.97
N ALA A 82 -13.26 14.96 0.05
CA ALA A 82 -13.10 13.71 0.78
C ALA A 82 -13.29 12.46 -0.10
N ILE A 83 -14.27 12.49 -1.02
CA ILE A 83 -14.49 11.41 -1.99
C ILE A 83 -13.28 11.28 -2.92
N VAL A 84 -12.84 12.40 -3.51
CA VAL A 84 -11.70 12.42 -4.44
C VAL A 84 -10.44 11.92 -3.74
N VAL A 85 -10.14 12.41 -2.53
CA VAL A 85 -8.98 11.95 -1.75
C VAL A 85 -9.09 10.46 -1.45
N GLY A 86 -10.27 9.94 -1.12
CA GLY A 86 -10.48 8.51 -0.87
C GLY A 86 -10.14 7.64 -2.09
N VAL A 87 -10.58 8.06 -3.29
CA VAL A 87 -10.30 7.35 -4.54
C VAL A 87 -8.82 7.47 -4.95
N VAL A 88 -8.28 8.70 -4.94
CA VAL A 88 -6.89 8.96 -5.35
C VAL A 88 -5.90 8.30 -4.39
N ALA A 89 -6.21 8.23 -3.10
CA ALA A 89 -5.35 7.58 -2.11
C ALA A 89 -5.07 6.10 -2.42
N LEU A 90 -6.00 5.40 -3.05
CA LEU A 90 -5.80 3.99 -3.46
C LEU A 90 -4.69 3.88 -4.51
N PHE A 91 -4.74 4.71 -5.54
CA PHE A 91 -3.73 4.74 -6.60
C PHE A 91 -2.38 5.20 -6.07
N LEU A 92 -2.37 6.26 -5.25
CA LEU A 92 -1.16 6.75 -4.60
C LEU A 92 -0.50 5.67 -3.74
N PHE A 93 -1.28 4.90 -2.98
CA PHE A 93 -0.75 3.78 -2.19
C PHE A 93 -0.07 2.76 -3.09
N GLY A 94 -0.74 2.28 -4.14
CA GLY A 94 -0.18 1.28 -5.06
C GLY A 94 1.11 1.76 -5.73
N THR A 95 1.13 2.99 -6.24
CA THR A 95 2.32 3.55 -6.90
C THR A 95 3.51 3.68 -5.95
N VAL A 96 3.30 4.19 -4.73
CA VAL A 96 4.38 4.43 -3.76
C VAL A 96 4.91 3.11 -3.19
N VAL A 97 4.03 2.14 -2.94
CA VAL A 97 4.40 0.77 -2.52
C VAL A 97 5.22 0.06 -3.61
N TYR A 98 4.77 0.13 -4.86
CA TYR A 98 5.49 -0.46 -5.99
C TYR A 98 6.88 0.15 -6.15
N ALA A 99 7.00 1.47 -6.09
CA ALA A 99 8.28 2.16 -6.15
C ALA A 99 9.22 1.72 -5.00
N GLY A 100 8.68 1.59 -3.79
CA GLY A 100 9.40 1.07 -2.64
C GLY A 100 9.92 -0.35 -2.86
N ALA A 101 9.06 -1.26 -3.34
CA ALA A 101 9.44 -2.64 -3.65
C ALA A 101 10.57 -2.72 -4.68
N VAL A 102 10.44 -2.00 -5.81
CA VAL A 102 11.45 -1.98 -6.87
C VAL A 102 12.78 -1.43 -6.35
N ALA A 103 12.74 -0.32 -5.60
CA ALA A 103 13.95 0.24 -4.99
C ALA A 103 14.62 -0.74 -4.02
N GLY A 104 13.82 -1.46 -3.23
CA GLY A 104 14.31 -2.50 -2.33
C GLY A 104 15.03 -3.62 -3.09
N VAL A 105 14.41 -4.16 -4.15
CA VAL A 105 15.00 -5.23 -4.97
C VAL A 105 16.33 -4.80 -5.56
N VAL A 106 16.42 -3.58 -6.10
CA VAL A 106 17.66 -3.05 -6.71
C VAL A 106 18.79 -2.91 -5.69
N ILE A 107 18.48 -2.63 -4.42
CA ILE A 107 19.48 -2.50 -3.35
C ILE A 107 19.86 -3.86 -2.73
N GLY A 108 18.93 -4.81 -2.73
CA GLY A 108 19.11 -6.14 -2.13
C GLY A 108 19.64 -7.22 -3.09
N ALA A 109 19.75 -6.92 -4.38
CA ALA A 109 20.43 -7.74 -5.38
C ALA A 109 21.90 -7.29 -5.49
#